data_AF-A0A8X8CDW6-F1
#
_entry.id   AF-A0A8X8CDW6-F1
#
_cell.length_a   1.000
_cell.length_b   1.000
_cell.length_c   1.000
_cell.angle_alpha   90.00
_cell.angle_beta   90.00
_cell.angle_gamma   90.00
#
_symmetry.space_group_name_H-M   'P 1'
#
loop_
_entity.id
_entity.type
_entity.pdbx_description
1 polymer ?
#
loop_
_entity_poly.entity_id
_entity_poly.type
_entity_poly.pdbx_seq_one_letter_code
_entity_poly.pdbx_strand_id
1 'polypeptide(L)' 'MDSHVLLEAFTCRDTLIMILRKLGARDLARASCVCKLWRDMASGDEIVRPAFMEPWKLKDIVGKPVSGSFC' A
#
# COMPACT_ATOMS: atom_id res chain seq x y z
N MET A 1 2.59 27.60 15.02
CA MET A 1 2.83 26.63 13.94
C MET A 1 2.14 25.36 14.36
N ASP A 2 1.02 25.11 13.70
CA ASP A 2 -0.20 24.59 14.31
C ASP A 2 -0.22 23.06 14.37
N SER A 3 0.01 22.51 15.56
CA SER A 3 0.02 21.07 15.85
C SER A 3 -1.28 20.36 15.40
N HIS A 4 -2.40 21.08 15.39
CA HIS A 4 -3.69 20.59 14.92
C HIS A 4 -3.71 20.33 13.40
N VAL A 5 -3.11 21.21 12.60
CA VAL A 5 -3.08 21.06 11.12
C VAL A 5 -2.21 19.87 10.72
N LEU A 6 -1.10 19.64 11.42
CA LEU A 6 -0.25 18.47 11.19
C LEU A 6 -0.96 17.16 11.56
N LEU A 7 -1.70 17.14 12.68
CA LEU A 7 -2.45 15.97 13.11
C LEU A 7 -3.56 15.60 12.10
N GLU A 8 -4.33 16.58 11.64
CA GLU A 8 -5.39 16.37 10.63
C GLU A 8 -4.81 15.90 9.28
N ALA A 9 -3.68 16.46 8.87
CA ALA A 9 -2.98 16.01 7.66
C ALA A 9 -2.47 14.57 7.79
N PHE A 10 -1.97 14.18 8.96
CA PHE A 10 -1.53 12.81 9.25
C PHE A 10 -2.70 11.82 9.28
N THR A 11 -3.80 12.12 9.98
CA THR A 11 -4.99 11.25 10.00
C THR A 11 -5.63 11.12 8.62
N CYS A 12 -5.63 12.18 7.81
CA CYS A 12 -6.07 12.10 6.42
C CYS A 12 -5.18 11.14 5.60
N ARG A 13 -3.86 11.21 5.79
CA ARG A 13 -2.89 10.34 5.10
C ARG A 13 -3.06 8.88 5.49
N ASP A 14 -3.16 8.59 6.78
CA ASP A 14 -3.30 7.21 7.28
C ASP A 14 -4.62 6.59 6.82
N THR A 15 -5.71 7.37 6.86
CA THR A 15 -7.02 6.94 6.35
C THR A 15 -6.96 6.66 4.85
N LEU A 16 -6.30 7.51 4.08
CA LEU A 16 -6.15 7.32 2.63
C LEU A 16 -5.32 6.06 2.33
N ILE A 17 -4.24 5.80 3.07
CA ILE A 17 -3.46 4.55 2.95
C ILE A 17 -4.33 3.33 3.24
N MET A 18 -5.16 3.37 4.29
CA MET A 18 -6.09 2.28 4.61
C MET A 18 -7.10 2.01 3.49
N ILE A 19 -7.60 3.05 2.82
CA ILE A 19 -8.50 2.92 1.67
C ILE A 19 -7.75 2.32 0.48
N LEU A 20 -6.57 2.86 0.14
CA LEU A 20 -5.77 2.39 -1.00
C LEU A 20 -5.37 0.92 -0.85
N ARG A 21 -5.08 0.44 0.37
CA ARG A 21 -4.78 -0.98 0.65
C ARG A 21 -5.92 -1.95 0.33
N LYS A 22 -7.15 -1.47 0.20
CA LYS A 22 -8.31 -2.30 -0.20
C LYS A 22 -8.48 -2.37 -1.73
N LEU A 23 -7.71 -1.60 -2.49
CA LEU A 23 -7.79 -1.56 -3.94
C LEU A 23 -6.83 -2.56 -4.57
N GLY A 24 -7.25 -3.15 -5.70
CA GLY A 24 -6.36 -3.95 -6.54
C GLY A 24 -5.36 -3.09 -7.32
N ALA A 25 -4.32 -3.73 -7.88
CA ALA A 25 -3.25 -3.06 -8.62
C ALA A 25 -3.73 -2.10 -9.73
N ARG A 26 -4.80 -2.47 -10.46
CA ARG A 26 -5.36 -1.62 -11.54
C ARG A 26 -5.96 -0.33 -11.00
N ASP A 27 -6.67 -0.40 -9.88
CA ASP A 27 -7.34 0.76 -9.30
C ASP A 27 -6.35 1.65 -8.53
N LEU A 28 -5.27 1.07 -7.97
CA LEU A 28 -4.13 1.83 -7.46
C LEU A 28 -3.42 2.65 -8.54
N ALA A 29 -3.23 2.07 -9.74
CA ALA A 29 -2.65 2.81 -10.86
C ALA A 29 -3.51 4.02 -11.23
N ARG A 30 -4.84 3.89 -11.23
CA ARG A 30 -5.78 5.00 -11.46
C ARG A 30 -5.73 6.04 -10.34
N ALA A 31 -5.70 5.59 -9.08
CA ALA A 31 -5.58 6.45 -7.91
C ALA A 31 -4.31 7.33 -7.98
N SER A 32 -3.19 6.78 -8.48
CA SER A 32 -1.94 7.53 -8.64
C SER A 32 -2.02 8.72 -9.63
N CYS A 33 -3.04 8.76 -10.48
CA CYS A 33 -3.23 9.81 -11.47
C CYS A 33 -4.03 11.02 -10.95
N VAL A 34 -4.60 10.96 -9.74
CA VAL A 34 -5.51 11.99 -9.22
C VAL A 34 -4.76 13.27 -8.84
N CYS A 35 -3.78 13.17 -7.95
CA CYS A 35 -2.94 14.29 -7.54
C CYS A 35 -1.59 13.78 -7.00
N LYS A 36 -0.67 14.70 -6.69
CA LYS A 36 0.67 14.35 -6.17
C LYS A 36 0.60 13.52 -4.88
N LEU A 37 -0.25 13.93 -3.93
CA LEU A 37 -0.44 13.23 -2.66
C LEU A 37 -0.91 11.78 -2.88
N TRP A 38 -1.88 11.58 -3.76
CA TRP A 38 -2.40 10.24 -4.09
C TRP A 38 -1.37 9.39 -4.82
N ARG A 39 -0.58 9.99 -5.72
CA ARG A 39 0.56 9.32 -6.36
C ARG A 39 1.57 8.83 -5.33
N ASP A 40 2.01 9.72 -4.44
CA ASP A 40 3.05 9.43 -3.45
C ASP A 40 2.62 8.29 -2.50
N MET A 41 1.33 8.19 -2.17
CA MET A 41 0.81 7.06 -1.38
C MET A 41 0.53 5.81 -2.20
N ALA A 42 -0.15 5.92 -3.34
CA ALA A 42 -0.56 4.76 -4.14
C ALA A 42 0.63 4.04 -4.82
N SER A 43 1.76 4.74 -4.99
CA SER A 43 3.00 4.16 -5.51
C SER A 43 3.93 3.60 -4.42
N GLY A 44 3.55 3.66 -3.14
CA GLY A 44 4.32 3.06 -2.04
C GLY A 44 4.41 1.53 -2.18
N ASP A 45 5.60 0.97 -1.96
CA ASP A 45 5.84 -0.48 -2.04
C ASP A 45 4.91 -1.25 -1.09
N GLU A 46 4.63 -0.68 0.09
CA GLU A 46 3.75 -1.25 1.10
C GLU A 46 2.29 -1.37 0.67
N ILE A 47 1.88 -0.68 -0.40
CA ILE A 47 0.53 -0.74 -0.97
C ILE A 47 0.54 -1.54 -2.28
N VAL A 48 1.50 -1.25 -3.17
CA VAL A 48 1.61 -1.87 -4.49
C VAL A 48 1.92 -3.36 -4.36
N ARG A 49 2.92 -3.73 -3.57
CA ARG A 49 3.38 -5.11 -3.43
C ARG A 49 2.26 -6.07 -2.98
N PRO A 50 1.51 -5.83 -1.90
CA PRO A 50 0.41 -6.72 -1.52
C PRO A 50 -0.71 -6.74 -2.56
N ALA A 51 -1.06 -5.60 -3.17
CA ALA A 51 -2.11 -5.53 -4.19
C ALA A 51 -1.75 -6.27 -5.49
N PHE A 52 -0.46 -6.36 -5.81
CA PHE A 52 0.05 -7.19 -6.90
C PHE A 52 0.20 -8.66 -6.50
N MET A 53 0.46 -8.99 -5.24
CA MET A 53 0.65 -10.39 -4.80
C MET A 53 -0.65 -11.14 -4.54
N GLU A 54 -1.70 -10.44 -4.06
CA GLU A 54 -2.98 -11.03 -3.65
C GLU A 54 -3.71 -11.78 -4.77
N PRO A 55 -3.85 -11.23 -6.00
CA PRO A 55 -4.55 -11.91 -7.08
C PRO A 55 -3.86 -13.20 -7.55
N TRP A 56 -2.54 -13.28 -7.38
CA TRP A 56 -1.73 -14.42 -7.83
C TRP A 56 -1.47 -15.44 -6.72
N LYS A 57 -1.99 -15.20 -5.50
CA LYS A 57 -1.70 -15.99 -4.30
C LYS A 57 -0.21 -16.31 -4.17
N LEU A 58 0.66 -15.33 -4.48
CA LEU A 58 2.10 -15.58 -4.53
C LEU A 58 2.67 -16.00 -3.16
N LYS A 59 2.01 -15.65 -2.06
CA LYS A 59 2.34 -16.18 -0.72
C LYS A 59 2.16 -17.71 -0.62
N ASP A 60 1.23 -18.28 -1.38
CA ASP A 60 1.00 -19.73 -1.45
C ASP A 60 1.96 -20.40 -2.44
N ILE A 61 2.44 -19.67 -3.47
CA ILE A 61 3.40 -20.17 -4.46
C ILE A 61 4.82 -20.24 -3.90
N VAL A 62 5.22 -19.28 -3.05
CA VAL A 62 6.56 -19.29 -2.42
C VAL A 62 6.71 -20.44 -1.40
N GLY A 63 5.60 -21.08 -0.99
CA GLY A 63 5.62 -22.16 -0.02
C GLY A 63 6.09 -21.71 1.37
N LYS A 64 5.82 -22.53 2.39
CA LYS A 64 6.57 -22.42 3.65
C LYS A 64 7.96 -23.03 3.39
N PRO A 65 9.06 -22.29 3.54
CA PRO A 65 10.38 -22.91 3.47
C PRO A 65 10.43 -24.03 4.50
N VAL A 66 10.81 -25.23 4.04
CA VAL A 66 10.81 -26.44 4.87
C VAL A 66 11.88 -26.37 5.98
N SER A 67 12.77 -25.38 5.92
CA SER A 67 13.70 -25.02 6.99
C SER A 67 13.88 -23.49 7.08
N GLY A 68 13.80 -22.94 8.29
CA GLY A 68 14.13 -21.54 8.60
C GLY A 68 15.63 -21.24 8.59
N SER A 69 16.41 -21.99 7.80
CA SER A 69 17.88 -22.00 7.85
C SER A 69 18.53 -21.45 6.58
N PHE A 70 17.78 -20.81 5.69
CA PHE A 70 18.39 -20.10 4.57
C PHE A 70 18.78 -18.69 5.03
N CYS A 71 20.08 -18.57 5.32
CA CYS A 71 20.83 -17.35 5.60
C CYS A 71 20.71 -16.32 4.46
#